data_AF-A0A7Y6E4W7-F1
#
_entry.id   AF-A0A7Y6E4W7-F1
#
_cell.length_a   1.000
_cell.length_b   1.000
_cell.length_c   1.000
_cell.angle_alpha   90.00
_cell.angle_beta   90.00
_cell.angle_gamma   90.00
#
_symmetry.space_group_name_H-M   'P 1'
#
loop_
_entity.id
_entity.type
_entity.pdbx_description
1 polymer ?
#
loop_
_entity_poly.entity_id
_entity_poly.type
_entity_poly.pdbx_seq_one_letter_code
_entity_poly.pdbx_strand_id
1 'polypeptide(L)'
;MSHFTRVRTALRDPELLVTALASLGFTAVERHDDPQTLYGYRGDARPERAQVIIRRRHVGRLSNDIGFRRGDDGTFEAVISDYDRSRYDRAWLTKLARAYGHAAALRYAADNGYEIDSDTLEKSGERRLVLRRYT
;
A
#
# COMPACT_ATOMS: atom_id res chain seq x y z
N MET A 1 17.63 -20.88 16.55
CA MET A 1 17.81 -20.78 15.09
C MET A 1 16.90 -19.66 14.59
N SER A 2 17.45 -18.61 14.00
CA SER A 2 16.65 -17.52 13.42
C SER A 2 16.03 -17.98 12.10
N HIS A 3 14.70 -18.10 12.05
CA HIS A 3 13.97 -18.38 10.83
C HIS A 3 13.85 -17.08 10.01
N PHE A 4 14.43 -17.05 8.82
CA PHE A 4 14.33 -15.90 7.90
C PHE A 4 13.43 -16.28 6.72
N THR A 5 12.28 -15.61 6.60
CA THR A 5 11.39 -15.73 5.43
C THR A 5 11.50 -14.49 4.57
N ARG A 6 11.85 -14.65 3.29
CA ARG A 6 11.80 -13.56 2.30
C ARG A 6 10.45 -13.61 1.57
N VAL A 7 9.57 -12.65 1.83
CA VAL A 7 8.29 -12.52 1.11
C VAL A 7 8.47 -11.53 -0.03
N ARG A 8 8.34 -11.98 -1.29
CA ARG A 8 8.18 -11.07 -2.44
C ARG A 8 6.72 -10.66 -2.49
N THR A 9 6.40 -9.42 -2.14
CA THR A 9 5.01 -8.95 -2.08
C THR A 9 4.59 -8.32 -3.40
N ALA A 10 3.67 -9.00 -4.09
CA ALA A 10 2.79 -8.35 -5.04
C ALA A 10 1.61 -7.75 -4.27
N LEU A 11 1.24 -6.49 -4.56
CA LEU A 11 0.11 -5.82 -3.94
C LEU A 11 -1.17 -6.52 -4.40
N ARG A 12 -1.75 -7.42 -3.60
CA ARG A 12 -2.95 -8.20 -3.98
C ARG A 12 -4.10 -8.03 -2.99
N ASP A 13 -3.76 -7.86 -1.72
CA ASP A 13 -4.71 -7.73 -0.64
C ASP A 13 -5.07 -6.25 -0.41
N PRO A 14 -6.33 -5.87 -0.62
CA PRO A 14 -6.78 -4.49 -0.46
C PRO A 14 -6.67 -3.97 0.98
N GLU A 15 -6.87 -4.80 2.01
CA GLU A 15 -6.71 -4.35 3.42
C GLU A 15 -5.25 -4.06 3.75
N LEU A 16 -4.34 -4.91 3.29
CA LEU A 16 -2.90 -4.63 3.46
C LEU A 16 -2.47 -3.38 2.70
N LEU A 17 -3.05 -3.14 1.52
CA LEU A 17 -2.77 -1.93 0.75
C LEU A 17 -3.27 -0.68 1.48
N VAL A 18 -4.49 -0.70 2.01
CA VAL A 18 -5.03 0.40 2.83
C VAL A 18 -4.15 0.65 4.05
N THR A 19 -3.75 -0.42 4.76
CA THR A 19 -2.88 -0.35 5.93
C THR A 19 -1.51 0.26 5.58
N ALA A 20 -0.93 -0.16 4.46
CA ALA A 20 0.33 0.37 3.97
C ALA A 20 0.22 1.85 3.60
N LEU A 21 -0.83 2.26 2.91
CA LEU A 21 -1.10 3.66 2.56
C LEU A 21 -1.28 4.52 3.81
N ALA A 22 -1.98 4.03 4.82
CA ALA A 22 -2.14 4.71 6.10
C ALA A 22 -0.79 4.94 6.80
N SER A 23 0.12 3.97 6.77
CA SER A 23 1.48 4.13 7.31
C SER A 23 2.32 5.18 6.57
N LEU A 24 1.96 5.50 5.33
CA LEU A 24 2.56 6.57 4.52
C LEU A 24 1.83 7.92 4.66
N GLY A 25 0.85 8.01 5.57
CA GLY A 25 0.11 9.24 5.87
C GLY A 25 -1.24 9.37 5.17
N PHE A 26 -1.68 8.37 4.39
CA PHE A 26 -2.99 8.38 3.75
C PHE A 26 -4.01 7.62 4.60
N THR A 27 -4.62 8.29 5.56
CA THR A 27 -5.57 7.67 6.52
C THR A 27 -7.01 7.59 5.99
N ALA A 28 -7.34 8.39 4.97
CA ALA A 28 -8.65 8.39 4.32
C ALA A 28 -8.56 7.75 2.93
N VAL A 29 -8.55 6.42 2.91
CA VAL A 29 -8.51 5.60 1.69
C VAL A 29 -9.86 4.91 1.52
N GLU A 30 -10.43 5.00 0.33
CA GLU A 30 -11.64 4.27 -0.02
C GLU A 30 -11.28 2.89 -0.57
N ARG A 31 -12.07 1.87 -0.21
CA ARG A 31 -12.01 0.53 -0.76
C ARG A 31 -13.38 0.16 -1.31
N HIS A 32 -13.38 -0.43 -2.49
CA HIS A 32 -14.57 -0.87 -3.21
C HIS A 32 -14.35 -2.27 -3.80
N ASP A 33 -15.41 -3.07 -3.89
CA ASP A 33 -15.35 -4.37 -4.56
C ASP A 33 -15.25 -4.18 -6.09
N ASP A 34 -16.09 -3.29 -6.63
CA ASP A 34 -16.05 -2.85 -8.02
C ASP A 34 -15.25 -1.57 -8.19
N PRO A 35 -14.51 -1.39 -9.32
CA PRO A 35 -13.69 -0.21 -9.54
C PRO A 35 -14.57 1.05 -9.62
N GLN A 36 -14.23 2.12 -8.90
CA GLN A 36 -14.94 3.40 -8.93
C GLN A 36 -14.21 4.43 -9.78
N THR A 37 -14.96 5.41 -10.30
CA THR A 37 -14.43 6.51 -11.11
C THR A 37 -13.41 7.33 -10.32
N LEU A 38 -12.29 7.64 -10.97
CA LEU A 38 -11.31 8.60 -10.50
C LEU A 38 -11.65 10.01 -10.99
N TYR A 39 -11.31 11.01 -10.19
CA TYR A 39 -11.54 12.41 -10.55
C TYR A 39 -10.24 13.19 -10.75
N GLY A 40 -10.28 14.12 -11.71
CA GLY A 40 -9.21 15.05 -11.98
C GLY A 40 -9.17 16.23 -11.01
N TYR A 41 -8.14 17.07 -11.11
CA TYR A 41 -8.00 18.25 -10.25
C TYR A 41 -9.13 19.28 -10.43
N ARG A 42 -9.83 19.30 -11.59
CA ARG A 42 -11.02 20.17 -11.80
C ARG A 42 -12.33 19.52 -11.38
N GLY A 43 -12.30 18.24 -11.01
CA GLY A 43 -13.47 17.48 -10.56
C GLY A 43 -14.17 16.77 -11.72
N ASP A 44 -13.55 16.84 -12.89
CA ASP A 44 -13.87 16.07 -14.06
C ASP A 44 -13.68 14.58 -13.80
N ALA A 45 -14.64 13.78 -14.27
CA ALA A 45 -14.51 12.33 -14.27
C ALA A 45 -13.41 11.93 -15.25
N ARG A 46 -12.52 11.05 -14.80
CA ARG A 46 -11.47 10.48 -15.62
C ARG A 46 -11.92 9.13 -16.20
N PRO A 47 -11.37 8.70 -17.36
CA PRO A 47 -11.67 7.38 -17.92
C PRO A 47 -11.18 6.23 -17.03
N GLU A 48 -10.15 6.45 -16.20
CA GLU A 48 -9.62 5.42 -15.33
C GLU A 48 -10.49 5.18 -14.09
N ARG A 49 -10.51 3.92 -13.65
CA ARG A 49 -11.26 3.46 -12.47
C ARG A 49 -10.37 2.58 -11.60
N ALA A 50 -10.64 2.55 -10.30
CA ALA A 50 -9.84 1.78 -9.33
C ALA A 50 -10.68 1.31 -8.14
N GLN A 51 -10.25 0.21 -7.51
CA GLN A 51 -10.92 -0.36 -6.33
C GLN A 51 -10.44 0.29 -5.03
N VAL A 52 -9.16 0.66 -4.94
CA VAL A 52 -8.61 1.39 -3.78
C VAL A 52 -8.23 2.79 -4.23
N ILE A 53 -8.77 3.81 -3.56
CA ILE A 53 -8.69 5.21 -4.02
C ILE A 53 -8.28 6.14 -2.87
N ILE A 54 -7.29 6.99 -3.15
CA ILE A 54 -7.04 8.21 -2.37
C ILE A 54 -7.65 9.38 -3.14
N ARG A 55 -8.72 9.96 -2.59
CA ARG A 55 -9.36 11.13 -3.21
C ARG A 55 -8.42 12.34 -3.20
N ARG A 56 -8.44 13.13 -4.27
CA ARG A 56 -7.60 14.33 -4.48
C ARG A 56 -7.50 15.27 -3.29
N ARG A 57 -8.59 15.40 -2.51
CA ARG A 57 -8.67 16.23 -1.29
C ARG A 57 -7.69 15.78 -0.20
N HIS A 58 -7.23 14.53 -0.24
CA HIS A 58 -6.24 13.93 0.66
C HIS A 58 -4.84 13.82 0.02
N VAL A 59 -4.68 14.24 -1.24
CA VAL A 59 -3.41 14.19 -1.99
C VAL A 59 -2.78 15.58 -2.04
N GLY A 60 -3.55 16.55 -2.53
CA GLY A 60 -3.12 17.93 -2.73
C GLY A 60 -4.19 18.76 -3.45
N ARG A 61 -4.17 20.09 -3.23
CA ARG A 61 -5.19 21.00 -3.79
C ARG A 61 -5.26 20.98 -5.32
N LEU A 62 -4.13 20.74 -5.99
CA LEU A 62 -4.01 20.68 -7.46
C LEU A 62 -3.86 19.24 -7.98
N SER A 63 -4.01 18.25 -7.11
CA SER A 63 -3.80 16.84 -7.45
C SER A 63 -5.06 16.20 -8.00
N ASN A 64 -4.87 15.05 -8.64
CA ASN A 64 -5.94 14.17 -9.06
C ASN A 64 -6.15 13.08 -7.98
N ASP A 65 -7.20 12.27 -8.14
CA ASP A 65 -7.31 11.04 -7.38
C ASP A 65 -6.14 10.10 -7.74
N ILE A 66 -5.61 9.41 -6.73
CA ILE A 66 -4.68 8.29 -6.91
C ILE A 66 -5.48 7.00 -6.75
N GLY A 67 -5.42 6.13 -7.76
CA GLY A 67 -6.11 4.85 -7.74
C GLY A 67 -5.14 3.68 -7.70
N PHE A 68 -5.62 2.55 -7.21
CA PHE A 68 -5.01 1.24 -7.39
C PHE A 68 -6.05 0.31 -8.02
N ARG A 69 -5.83 -0.01 -9.29
CA ARG A 69 -6.71 -0.85 -10.09
C ARG A 69 -6.22 -2.29 -10.02
N ARG A 70 -7.11 -3.23 -9.72
CA ARG A 70 -6.81 -4.66 -9.80
C ARG A 70 -6.67 -5.06 -11.28
N GLY A 71 -5.52 -5.63 -11.64
CA GLY A 71 -5.27 -6.25 -12.93
C GLY A 71 -5.75 -7.71 -12.97
N ASP A 72 -5.67 -8.32 -14.14
CA ASP A 72 -6.19 -9.67 -14.39
C ASP A 72 -5.45 -10.75 -13.59
N ASP A 73 -4.18 -10.51 -13.24
CA ASP A 73 -3.36 -11.39 -12.39
C ASP A 73 -3.65 -11.20 -10.88
N GLY A 74 -4.66 -10.40 -10.56
CA GLY A 74 -5.10 -10.07 -9.21
C GLY A 74 -4.21 -9.05 -8.50
N THR A 75 -3.16 -8.53 -9.12
CA THR A 75 -2.29 -7.51 -8.53
C THR A 75 -2.84 -6.10 -8.74
N PHE A 76 -2.51 -5.18 -7.83
CA PHE A 76 -2.89 -3.78 -7.91
C PHE A 76 -1.84 -2.99 -8.70
N GLU A 77 -2.29 -2.33 -9.75
CA GLU A 77 -1.55 -1.35 -10.53
C GLU A 77 -1.92 0.06 -10.08
N ALA A 78 -0.91 0.89 -9.82
CA ALA A 78 -1.13 2.28 -9.42
C ALA A 78 -1.50 3.15 -10.63
N VAL A 79 -2.63 3.85 -10.54
CA VAL A 79 -3.10 4.84 -11.49
C VAL A 79 -2.82 6.23 -10.92
N ILE A 80 -1.77 6.87 -11.44
CA ILE A 80 -1.26 8.17 -10.97
C ILE A 80 -1.16 9.08 -12.19
N SER A 81 -1.67 10.31 -12.08
CA SER A 81 -1.56 11.30 -13.16
C SER A 81 -0.10 11.69 -13.39
N ASP A 82 0.25 12.13 -14.60
CA ASP A 82 1.62 12.59 -14.89
C ASP A 82 2.04 13.80 -14.04
N TYR A 83 1.09 14.67 -13.70
CA TYR A 83 1.32 15.79 -12.78
C TYR A 83 1.76 15.29 -11.39
N ASP A 84 1.04 14.30 -10.86
CA ASP A 84 1.26 13.76 -9.52
C ASP A 84 2.46 12.78 -9.46
N ARG A 85 2.92 12.24 -10.61
CA ARG A 85 4.08 11.32 -10.69
C ARG A 85 5.37 11.89 -10.13
N SER A 86 5.56 13.22 -10.15
CA SER A 86 6.74 13.86 -9.56
C SER A 86 6.85 13.64 -8.05
N ARG A 87 5.71 13.49 -7.35
CA ARG A 87 5.63 13.26 -5.91
C ARG A 87 5.39 11.80 -5.56
N TYR A 88 4.66 11.08 -6.41
CA TYR A 88 4.29 9.67 -6.22
C TYR A 88 4.93 8.81 -7.30
N ASP A 89 6.26 8.85 -7.31
CA ASP A 89 7.11 8.20 -8.29
C ASP A 89 7.42 6.73 -7.92
N ARG A 90 8.40 6.14 -8.62
CA ARG A 90 8.88 4.78 -8.33
C ARG A 90 9.47 4.64 -6.93
N ALA A 91 10.11 5.68 -6.40
CA ALA A 91 10.68 5.65 -5.05
C ALA A 91 9.55 5.62 -4.01
N TRP A 92 8.49 6.40 -4.19
CA TRP A 92 7.30 6.35 -3.36
C TRP A 92 6.60 4.99 -3.44
N LEU A 93 6.43 4.43 -4.65
CA LEU A 93 5.85 3.09 -4.83
C LEU A 93 6.70 1.99 -4.15
N THR A 94 8.03 2.15 -4.14
CA THR A 94 8.93 1.24 -3.42
C THR A 94 8.72 1.31 -1.91
N LYS A 95 8.52 2.52 -1.35
CA LYS A 95 8.16 2.70 0.07
C LYS A 95 6.82 2.05 0.39
N LEU A 96 5.83 2.20 -0.50
CA LEU A 96 4.52 1.55 -0.36
C LEU A 96 4.63 0.03 -0.36
N ALA A 97 5.40 -0.56 -1.28
CA ALA A 97 5.60 -2.00 -1.32
C ALA A 97 6.28 -2.54 -0.05
N ARG A 98 7.22 -1.78 0.54
CA ARG A 98 7.85 -2.13 1.83
C ARG A 98 6.85 -2.06 2.98
N ALA A 99 6.06 -1.00 3.05
CA ALA A 99 5.00 -0.84 4.05
C ALA A 99 3.96 -1.98 3.95
N TYR A 100 3.59 -2.36 2.72
CA TYR A 100 2.72 -3.50 2.47
C TYR A 100 3.33 -4.82 2.95
N GLY A 101 4.61 -5.07 2.63
CA GLY A 101 5.30 -6.28 3.07
C GLY A 101 5.41 -6.37 4.59
N HIS A 102 5.60 -5.24 5.25
CA HIS A 102 5.56 -5.17 6.71
C HIS A 102 4.17 -5.51 7.27
N ALA A 103 3.11 -4.87 6.76
CA ALA A 103 1.74 -5.17 7.18
C ALA A 103 1.39 -6.65 6.96
N ALA A 104 1.82 -7.23 5.83
CA ALA A 104 1.64 -8.64 5.53
C ALA A 104 2.34 -9.55 6.57
N ALA A 105 3.58 -9.21 6.94
CA ALA A 105 4.36 -9.96 7.92
C ALA A 105 3.75 -9.88 9.33
N LEU A 106 3.26 -8.71 9.73
CA LEU A 106 2.55 -8.54 11.01
C LEU A 106 1.27 -9.36 11.06
N ARG A 107 0.46 -9.31 10.00
CA ARG A 107 -0.77 -10.11 9.91
C ARG A 107 -0.45 -11.60 9.94
N TYR A 108 0.56 -12.04 9.19
CA TYR A 108 1.02 -13.43 9.23
C TYR A 108 1.43 -13.86 10.65
N ALA A 109 2.17 -13.02 11.37
CA ALA A 109 2.56 -13.30 12.75
C ALA A 109 1.32 -13.51 13.65
N ALA A 110 0.37 -12.57 13.61
CA ALA A 110 -0.87 -12.66 14.38
C ALA A 110 -1.69 -13.92 14.03
N ASP A 111 -1.91 -14.16 12.74
CA ASP A 111 -2.73 -15.29 12.25
C ASP A 111 -2.13 -16.66 12.59
N ASN A 112 -0.80 -16.72 12.82
CA ASN A 112 -0.08 -17.97 13.09
C ASN A 112 0.40 -18.11 14.55
N GLY A 113 -0.06 -17.25 15.46
CA GLY A 113 0.26 -17.35 16.88
C GLY A 113 1.69 -16.95 17.24
N TYR A 114 2.23 -15.95 16.54
CA TYR A 114 3.49 -15.31 16.88
C TYR A 114 3.25 -13.91 17.44
N GLU A 115 4.05 -13.54 18.43
CA GLU A 115 4.24 -12.15 18.83
C GLU A 115 5.49 -11.57 18.17
N ILE A 116 5.52 -10.23 18.09
CA ILE A 116 6.66 -9.49 17.56
C ILE A 116 7.65 -9.25 18.70
N ASP A 117 8.79 -9.92 18.65
CA ASP A 117 9.87 -9.75 19.62
C ASP A 117 10.68 -8.49 19.32
N SER A 118 10.96 -8.23 18.03
CA SER A 118 11.53 -6.96 17.58
C SER A 118 11.13 -6.62 16.16
N ASP A 119 11.10 -5.31 15.87
CA ASP A 119 10.80 -4.76 14.55
C ASP A 119 11.68 -3.54 14.30
N THR A 120 12.69 -3.68 13.43
CA THR A 120 13.72 -2.66 13.20
C THR A 120 13.82 -2.30 11.73
N LEU A 121 13.74 -1.01 11.43
CA LEU A 121 14.05 -0.46 10.11
C LEU A 121 15.52 -0.02 10.07
N GLU A 122 16.30 -0.67 9.23
CA GLU A 122 17.71 -0.35 9.04
C GLU A 122 17.90 0.89 8.17
N LYS A 123 19.09 1.51 8.24
CA LYS A 123 19.45 2.69 7.43
C LYS A 123 19.41 2.42 5.92
N SER A 124 19.62 1.17 5.51
CA SER A 124 19.47 0.69 4.13
C SER A 124 18.01 0.67 3.65
N GLY A 125 17.06 0.79 4.58
CA GLY A 125 15.63 0.64 4.33
C GLY A 125 15.15 -0.81 4.29
N GLU A 126 16.02 -1.77 4.62
CA GLU A 126 15.62 -3.13 4.99
C GLU A 126 14.92 -3.11 6.35
N ARG A 127 13.87 -3.92 6.49
CA ARG A 127 13.13 -4.06 7.75
C ARG A 127 13.27 -5.48 8.26
N ARG A 128 13.74 -5.63 9.49
CA ARG A 128 13.95 -6.91 10.16
C ARG A 128 12.91 -7.09 11.24
N LEU A 129 12.16 -8.20 11.14
CA LEU A 129 11.20 -8.62 12.14
C LEU A 129 11.69 -9.92 12.79
N VAL A 130 11.65 -9.98 14.11
CA VAL A 130 11.88 -11.21 14.87
C VAL A 130 10.56 -11.62 15.49
N LEU A 131 10.15 -12.85 15.22
CA LEU A 131 8.90 -13.43 15.68
C LEU A 131 9.19 -14.44 16.79
N ARG A 132 8.44 -14.38 17.88
CA ARG A 132 8.46 -15.38 18.96
C ARG A 132 7.09 -16.04 19.03
N ARG A 133 7.05 -17.37 19.14
CA ARG A 133 5.77 -18.08 19.25
C ARG A 133 5.23 -17.92 20.67
N TYR A 134 3.91 -17.78 20.82
CA TYR A 134 3.28 -17.90 22.13
C TYR A 134 3.67 -19.24 22.76
N THR A 135 4.18 -19.20 23.99
CA THR A 135 4.36 -20.37 24.86
C THR A 135 3.06 -20.73 25.54
#